data_AF-A0AAV5EQ52-F1
#
_entry.id   AF-A0AAV5EQ52-F1
#
_cell.length_a   1.000
_cell.length_b   1.000
_cell.length_c   1.000
_cell.angle_alpha   90.00
_cell.angle_beta   90.00
_cell.angle_gamma   90.00
#
_symmetry.space_group_name_H-M   'P 1'
#
loop_
_entity.id
_entity.type
_entity.pdbx_description
1 polymer ?
#
loop_
_entity_poly.entity_id
_entity_poly.type
_entity_poly.pdbx_seq_one_letter_code
_entity_poly.pdbx_strand_id
1 'polypeptide(L)'
;MVARVGGMVPAALDAARAAAGFPGRWEAIVVNLEKRWACLPILSSHLGHLEPYDNALCRETLQSVADTLPRATDLAGRCRAPLTEGKLHMRNSIDAVAVKLDANLGDCELLFKIGELYDDTSSSAPLVDATSSSCVDVRELQRLLAWLQMSHTHKEAKDLALDGLLEALQKDEKSVVSVLHNDDSDSAMVHLFTASSWPEVTSREKVDADVCATSWVPQWPTPPATGGCG
;
A
#
# COMPACT_ATOMS: atom_id res chain seq x y z
N MET A 1 -1.19 19.76 5.50
CA MET A 1 -1.44 19.08 4.21
C MET A 1 -2.78 18.35 4.21
N VAL A 2 -3.03 17.45 5.17
CA VAL A 2 -4.29 16.69 5.31
C VAL A 2 -5.54 17.58 5.25
N ALA A 3 -5.59 18.68 6.02
CA ALA A 3 -6.72 19.62 6.00
C ALA A 3 -6.96 20.25 4.61
N ARG A 4 -5.89 20.51 3.85
CA ARG A 4 -5.97 21.05 2.48
C ARG A 4 -6.65 20.03 1.56
N VAL A 5 -6.16 18.80 1.56
CA VAL A 5 -6.72 17.71 0.74
C VAL A 5 -8.15 17.40 1.17
N GLY A 6 -8.43 17.39 2.49
CA GLY A 6 -9.78 17.20 3.04
C GLY A 6 -10.77 18.27 2.60
N GLY A 7 -10.33 19.52 2.42
CA GLY A 7 -11.16 20.57 1.83
C GLY A 7 -11.49 20.36 0.35
N MET A 8 -10.72 19.55 -0.38
CA MET A 8 -10.90 19.29 -1.81
C MET A 8 -11.80 18.08 -2.09
N VAL A 9 -11.85 17.11 -1.16
CA VAL A 9 -12.63 15.88 -1.31
C VAL A 9 -14.13 16.13 -1.54
N PRO A 10 -14.82 17.02 -0.81
CA PRO A 10 -16.24 17.29 -1.06
C PRO A 10 -16.52 17.76 -2.49
N ALA A 11 -15.69 18.66 -3.03
CA ALA A 11 -15.85 19.15 -4.39
C ALA A 11 -15.62 18.05 -5.45
N ALA A 12 -14.69 17.13 -5.21
CA ALA A 12 -14.47 15.98 -6.08
C ALA A 12 -15.63 14.99 -6.04
N LEU A 13 -16.18 14.72 -4.85
CA LEU A 13 -17.36 13.85 -4.66
C LEU A 13 -18.60 14.44 -5.34
N ASP A 14 -18.88 15.72 -5.14
CA ASP A 14 -20.02 16.41 -5.75
C ASP A 14 -19.93 16.40 -7.28
N ALA A 15 -18.73 16.64 -7.83
CA ALA A 15 -18.52 16.60 -9.27
C ALA A 15 -18.70 15.18 -9.83
N ALA A 16 -18.15 14.15 -9.17
CA ALA A 16 -18.29 12.75 -9.57
C ALA A 16 -19.75 12.29 -9.56
N ARG A 17 -20.51 12.65 -8.51
CA ARG A 17 -21.96 12.35 -8.41
C ARG A 17 -22.80 13.05 -9.46
N ALA A 18 -22.39 14.25 -9.87
CA ALA A 18 -23.08 15.01 -10.91
C ALA A 18 -22.74 14.55 -12.35
N ALA A 19 -21.82 13.60 -12.53
CA ALA A 19 -21.43 13.11 -13.84
C ALA A 19 -22.48 12.11 -14.39
N ALA A 20 -23.08 12.44 -15.54
CA ALA A 20 -24.01 11.57 -16.24
C ALA A 20 -23.30 10.52 -17.12
N GLY A 21 -22.09 10.82 -17.59
CA GLY A 21 -21.26 9.91 -18.37
C GLY A 21 -20.43 8.98 -17.49
N PHE A 22 -20.41 7.68 -17.82
CA PHE A 22 -19.66 6.64 -17.10
C PHE A 22 -20.03 6.48 -15.60
N PRO A 23 -21.33 6.40 -15.24
CA PRO A 23 -21.78 6.44 -13.86
C PRO A 23 -21.13 5.37 -12.98
N GLY A 24 -20.98 4.13 -13.48
CA GLY A 24 -20.33 3.06 -12.69
C GLY A 24 -18.87 3.33 -12.33
N ARG A 25 -18.13 4.09 -13.14
CA ARG A 25 -16.73 4.45 -12.84
C ARG A 25 -16.66 5.58 -11.82
N TRP A 26 -17.52 6.58 -11.96
CA TRP A 26 -17.61 7.66 -10.97
C TRP A 26 -18.11 7.14 -9.62
N GLU A 27 -19.07 6.22 -9.61
CA GLU A 27 -19.53 5.56 -8.38
C GLU A 27 -18.39 4.81 -7.68
N ALA A 28 -17.56 4.07 -8.43
CA ALA A 28 -16.39 3.40 -7.86
C ALA A 28 -15.39 4.40 -7.24
N ILE A 29 -15.16 5.55 -7.88
CA ILE A 29 -14.31 6.61 -7.35
C ILE A 29 -14.92 7.22 -6.07
N VAL A 30 -16.23 7.45 -6.06
CA VAL A 30 -16.97 7.97 -4.88
C VAL A 30 -16.84 7.02 -3.70
N VAL A 31 -17.16 5.74 -3.89
CA VAL A 31 -17.06 4.71 -2.85
C VAL A 31 -15.64 4.61 -2.31
N ASN A 32 -14.63 4.66 -3.19
CA ASN A 32 -13.23 4.60 -2.78
C ASN A 32 -12.82 5.82 -1.94
N LEU A 33 -13.15 7.02 -2.40
CA LEU A 33 -12.89 8.25 -1.68
C LEU A 33 -13.58 8.27 -0.32
N GLU A 34 -14.86 7.93 -0.24
CA GLU A 34 -15.59 7.94 1.03
C GLU A 34 -15.04 6.92 2.02
N LYS A 35 -14.78 5.70 1.56
CA LYS A 35 -14.27 4.62 2.43
C LYS A 35 -12.88 4.93 2.97
N ARG A 36 -11.94 5.29 2.11
CA ARG A 36 -10.52 5.43 2.48
C ARG A 36 -10.18 6.81 3.04
N TRP A 37 -10.88 7.86 2.64
CA TRP A 37 -10.69 9.20 3.18
C TRP A 37 -11.24 9.35 4.60
N ALA A 38 -12.26 8.59 5.00
CA ALA A 38 -12.81 8.65 6.36
C ALA A 38 -11.76 8.33 7.44
N CYS A 39 -10.74 7.53 7.11
CA CYS A 39 -9.65 7.14 8.01
C CYS A 39 -8.52 8.18 8.09
N LEU A 40 -8.48 9.16 7.17
CA LEU A 40 -7.37 10.11 7.01
C LEU A 40 -7.31 11.29 8.02
N PRO A 41 -8.42 11.77 8.61
CA PRO A 41 -8.35 12.72 9.72
C PRO A 41 -7.71 12.13 10.97
N ILE A 42 -7.83 10.81 11.18
CA ILE A 42 -7.21 10.10 12.31
C ILE A 42 -5.70 10.10 12.13
N LEU A 43 -5.22 9.80 10.91
CA LEU A 43 -3.82 9.92 10.49
C LEU A 43 -3.14 11.24 10.92
N SER A 44 -3.80 12.40 10.75
CA SER A 44 -3.17 13.69 11.07
C SER A 44 -2.82 13.86 12.56
N SER A 45 -3.46 13.12 13.46
CA SER A 45 -3.18 13.17 14.90
C SER A 45 -2.00 12.28 15.28
N HIS A 46 -1.81 11.15 14.59
CA HIS A 46 -0.76 10.17 14.90
C HIS A 46 0.57 10.46 14.19
N LEU A 47 0.53 11.09 13.01
CA LEU A 47 1.74 11.41 12.22
C LEU A 47 2.68 12.45 12.87
N GLY A 48 2.27 13.10 13.97
CA GLY A 48 3.10 14.08 14.70
C GLY A 48 4.27 13.47 15.47
N HIS A 49 4.27 12.15 15.65
CA HIS A 49 5.27 11.40 16.43
C HIS A 49 6.27 10.61 15.56
N LEU A 50 6.09 10.61 14.24
CA LEU A 50 6.94 9.86 13.32
C LEU A 50 8.27 10.58 13.01
N GLU A 51 9.30 9.79 12.75
CA GLU A 51 10.64 10.24 12.33
C GLU A 51 10.58 11.18 11.10
N PRO A 52 11.57 12.05 10.88
CA PRO A 52 11.58 13.06 9.81
C PRO A 52 11.40 12.49 8.40
N TYR A 53 11.82 11.24 8.21
CA TYR A 53 11.77 10.52 6.95
C TYR A 53 10.35 10.08 6.56
N ASP A 54 9.56 9.62 7.53
CA ASP A 54 8.14 9.26 7.34
C ASP A 54 7.28 10.48 6.97
N ASN A 55 7.70 11.67 7.42
CA ASN A 55 7.04 12.93 7.09
C ASN A 55 7.21 13.31 5.61
N ALA A 56 8.36 13.00 5.00
CA ALA A 56 8.59 13.30 3.58
C ALA A 56 7.69 12.44 2.68
N LEU A 57 7.66 11.14 2.94
CA LEU A 57 6.85 10.17 2.21
C LEU A 57 5.36 10.47 2.34
N CYS A 58 4.88 10.68 3.58
CA CYS A 58 3.49 11.07 3.83
C CYS A 58 3.12 12.38 3.10
N ARG A 59 4.01 13.37 3.13
CA ARG A 59 3.80 14.64 2.43
C ARG A 59 3.71 14.45 0.91
N GLU A 60 4.56 13.62 0.32
CA GLU A 60 4.52 13.31 -1.11
C GLU A 60 3.26 12.56 -1.51
N THR A 61 2.86 11.54 -0.76
CA THR A 61 1.62 10.79 -1.01
C THR A 61 0.41 11.73 -0.92
N LEU A 62 0.31 12.56 0.12
CA LEU A 62 -0.75 13.55 0.26
C LEU A 62 -0.71 14.63 -0.83
N GLN A 63 0.47 15.02 -1.31
CA GLN A 63 0.61 15.93 -2.44
C GLN A 63 0.14 15.27 -3.74
N SER A 64 0.46 14.00 -3.97
CA SER A 64 -0.03 13.23 -5.12
C SER A 64 -1.56 13.13 -5.13
N VAL A 65 -2.20 12.95 -3.97
CA VAL A 65 -3.67 13.04 -3.83
C VAL A 65 -4.16 14.46 -4.15
N ALA A 66 -3.51 15.49 -3.59
CA ALA A 66 -3.85 16.89 -3.83
C ALA A 66 -3.78 17.27 -5.32
N ASP A 67 -2.86 16.70 -6.08
CA ASP A 67 -2.71 16.96 -7.52
C ASP A 67 -3.71 16.14 -8.36
N THR A 68 -4.14 14.99 -7.85
CA THR A 68 -5.05 14.08 -8.57
C THR A 68 -6.51 14.48 -8.41
N LEU A 69 -6.92 15.00 -7.24
CA LEU A 69 -8.31 15.40 -6.97
C LEU A 69 -8.84 16.50 -7.94
N PRO A 70 -8.12 17.60 -8.24
CA PRO A 70 -8.59 18.61 -9.19
C PRO A 70 -8.78 18.04 -10.60
N ARG A 71 -7.91 17.12 -11.01
CA ARG A 71 -8.03 16.43 -12.30
C ARG A 71 -9.26 15.53 -12.34
N ALA A 72 -9.57 14.85 -11.24
CA ALA A 72 -10.81 14.08 -11.10
C ALA A 72 -12.05 15.00 -11.24
N THR A 73 -12.05 16.14 -10.54
CA THR A 73 -13.12 17.14 -10.59
C THR A 73 -13.33 17.69 -12.00
N ASP A 74 -12.27 18.05 -12.71
CA ASP A 74 -12.35 18.56 -14.09
C ASP A 74 -12.90 17.49 -15.06
N LEU A 75 -12.39 16.25 -14.98
CA LEU A 75 -12.89 15.14 -15.81
C LEU A 75 -14.37 14.83 -15.52
N ALA A 76 -14.78 14.86 -14.25
CA ALA A 76 -16.18 14.67 -13.87
C ALA A 76 -17.07 15.80 -14.39
N GLY A 77 -16.59 17.05 -14.34
CA GLY A 77 -17.25 18.21 -14.91
C GLY A 77 -17.50 18.06 -16.42
N ARG A 78 -16.52 17.53 -17.16
CA ARG A 78 -16.67 17.21 -18.60
C ARG A 78 -17.62 16.03 -18.87
N CYS A 79 -17.93 15.23 -17.87
CA CYS A 79 -18.87 14.10 -17.95
C CYS A 79 -20.29 14.44 -17.45
N ARG A 80 -20.60 15.71 -17.16
CA ARG A 80 -21.95 16.15 -16.75
C ARG A 80 -23.04 15.85 -17.77
N ALA A 81 -22.68 15.78 -19.05
CA ALA A 81 -23.56 15.35 -20.12
C ALA A 81 -22.99 14.07 -20.79
N PRO A 82 -23.83 13.24 -21.42
CA PRO A 82 -23.36 12.12 -22.21
C PRO A 82 -22.40 12.60 -23.30
N LEU A 83 -21.20 12.02 -23.35
CA LEU A 83 -20.22 12.37 -24.37
C LEU A 83 -20.69 11.88 -25.75
N THR A 84 -20.53 12.74 -26.76
CA THR A 84 -20.82 12.41 -28.16
C THR A 84 -19.60 11.84 -28.88
N GLU A 85 -18.40 12.32 -28.56
CA GLU A 85 -17.11 11.89 -29.15
C GLU A 85 -16.03 11.71 -28.07
N GLY A 86 -14.90 11.11 -28.42
CA GLY A 86 -13.75 10.98 -27.50
C GLY A 86 -13.96 10.06 -26.29
N LYS A 87 -15.00 9.20 -26.31
CA LYS A 87 -15.38 8.34 -25.18
C LYS A 87 -14.24 7.46 -24.66
N LEU A 88 -13.42 6.89 -25.55
CA LEU A 88 -12.30 6.03 -25.15
C LEU A 88 -11.20 6.83 -24.44
N HIS A 89 -10.85 8.00 -24.97
CA HIS A 89 -9.88 8.89 -24.33
C HIS A 89 -10.38 9.35 -22.95
N MET A 90 -11.66 9.71 -22.83
CA MET A 90 -12.25 10.05 -21.54
C MET A 90 -12.20 8.86 -20.58
N ARG A 91 -12.64 7.69 -21.02
CA ARG A 91 -12.61 6.47 -20.19
C ARG A 91 -11.20 6.19 -19.67
N ASN A 92 -10.19 6.24 -20.54
CA ASN A 92 -8.80 6.04 -20.14
C ASN A 92 -8.32 7.12 -19.15
N SER A 93 -8.77 8.37 -19.32
CA SER A 93 -8.43 9.46 -18.40
C SER A 93 -9.06 9.26 -17.02
N ILE A 94 -10.32 8.81 -16.96
CA ILE A 94 -11.02 8.46 -15.72
C ILE A 94 -10.31 7.28 -15.05
N ASP A 95 -9.96 6.25 -15.82
CA ASP A 95 -9.30 5.05 -15.31
C ASP A 95 -7.92 5.38 -14.74
N ALA A 96 -7.15 6.23 -15.41
CA ALA A 96 -5.86 6.70 -14.92
C ALA A 96 -5.98 7.44 -13.58
N VAL A 97 -7.01 8.30 -13.43
CA VAL A 97 -7.27 9.00 -12.17
C VAL A 97 -7.76 8.04 -11.08
N ALA A 98 -8.63 7.09 -11.42
CA ALA A 98 -9.14 6.09 -10.48
C ALA A 98 -8.00 5.23 -9.92
N VAL A 99 -7.14 4.69 -10.79
CA VAL A 99 -5.98 3.88 -10.39
C VAL A 99 -5.02 4.70 -9.53
N LYS A 100 -4.76 5.96 -9.90
CA LYS A 100 -3.86 6.82 -9.12
C LYS A 100 -4.43 7.19 -7.75
N LEU A 101 -5.72 7.49 -7.65
CA LEU A 101 -6.36 7.74 -6.36
C LEU A 101 -6.35 6.48 -5.49
N ASP A 102 -6.68 5.32 -6.06
CA ASP A 102 -6.70 4.06 -5.31
C ASP A 102 -5.33 3.72 -4.73
N ALA A 103 -4.27 3.85 -5.53
CA ALA A 103 -2.89 3.64 -5.09
C ALA A 103 -2.50 4.61 -3.98
N ASN A 104 -2.68 5.93 -4.18
CA ASN A 104 -2.27 6.92 -3.18
C ASN A 104 -3.09 6.82 -1.87
N LEU A 105 -4.37 6.46 -1.94
CA LEU A 105 -5.21 6.29 -0.75
C LEU A 105 -4.85 5.00 -0.01
N GLY A 106 -4.49 3.93 -0.73
CA GLY A 106 -3.91 2.72 -0.14
C GLY A 106 -2.57 2.99 0.56
N ASP A 107 -1.70 3.78 -0.08
CA ASP A 107 -0.44 4.24 0.52
C ASP A 107 -0.67 5.03 1.81
N CYS A 108 -1.67 5.91 1.84
CA CYS A 108 -2.08 6.61 3.06
C CYS A 108 -2.53 5.64 4.17
N GLU A 109 -3.31 4.61 3.85
CA GLU A 109 -3.73 3.58 4.81
C GLU A 109 -2.56 2.75 5.33
N LEU A 110 -1.56 2.44 4.48
CA LEU A 110 -0.34 1.76 4.92
C LEU A 110 0.47 2.63 5.88
N LEU A 111 0.65 3.91 5.56
CA LEU A 111 1.29 4.87 6.46
C LEU A 111 0.56 5.00 7.81
N PHE A 112 -0.76 4.83 7.82
CA PHE A 112 -1.54 4.81 9.07
C PHE A 112 -1.20 3.61 9.92
N LYS A 113 -1.22 2.41 9.32
CA LYS A 113 -0.87 1.17 10.02
C LYS A 113 0.55 1.24 10.58
N ILE A 114 1.50 1.81 9.83
CA ILE A 114 2.85 2.08 10.33
C ILE A 114 2.78 3.02 11.53
N GLY A 115 2.02 4.12 11.46
CA GLY A 115 1.83 5.04 12.58
C GLY A 115 1.26 4.38 13.84
N GLU A 116 0.24 3.54 13.70
CA GLU A 116 -0.38 2.81 14.81
C GLU A 116 0.62 1.87 15.51
N LEU A 117 1.46 1.16 14.75
CA LEU A 117 2.50 0.27 15.30
C LEU A 117 3.49 1.01 16.23
N TYR A 118 3.67 2.32 16.02
CA TYR A 118 4.57 3.16 16.81
C TYR A 118 3.87 3.90 17.95
N ASP A 119 2.60 4.30 17.82
CA ASP A 119 1.88 5.07 18.84
C ASP A 119 1.46 4.23 20.06
N ASP A 120 1.26 2.91 19.90
CA ASP A 120 0.97 1.97 21.00
C ASP A 120 2.09 1.92 22.07
N THR A 121 3.25 2.52 21.81
CA THR A 121 4.35 2.61 22.78
C THR A 121 4.26 3.79 23.74
N SER A 122 3.36 4.78 23.55
CA SER A 122 3.21 5.84 24.55
C SER A 122 2.49 5.39 25.84
N SER A 123 1.91 4.18 25.85
CA SER A 123 1.24 3.60 27.03
C SER A 123 1.93 2.34 27.60
N SER A 124 3.05 1.88 27.06
CA SER A 124 3.79 0.76 27.65
C SER A 124 5.26 1.12 27.84
N ALA A 125 5.57 1.57 29.05
CA ALA A 125 6.94 1.69 29.52
C ALA A 125 7.63 0.31 29.40
N PRO A 126 8.84 0.23 28.80
CA PRO A 126 9.58 -1.02 28.82
C PRO A 126 10.20 -1.18 30.21
N LEU A 127 9.52 -1.91 31.08
CA LEU A 127 10.20 -2.65 32.14
C LEU A 127 10.53 -4.02 31.56
N VAL A 128 11.65 -4.14 30.84
CA VAL A 128 12.49 -5.35 30.86
C VAL A 128 13.84 -5.07 30.21
N ASP A 129 14.83 -5.05 31.10
CA ASP A 129 16.18 -5.60 30.98
C ASP A 129 16.87 -5.59 29.61
N ALA A 130 17.95 -4.81 29.54
CA ALA A 130 18.94 -4.84 28.49
C ALA A 130 19.74 -6.16 28.57
N THR A 131 19.30 -7.24 27.93
CA THR A 131 20.18 -8.38 27.59
C THR A 131 19.63 -9.18 26.40
N SER A 132 20.08 -8.83 25.18
CA SER A 132 20.31 -9.70 23.99
C SER A 132 20.09 -8.92 22.67
N SER A 133 21.11 -8.21 22.20
CA SER A 133 21.07 -7.43 20.97
C SER A 133 21.23 -8.26 19.68
N SER A 134 20.56 -9.40 19.54
CA SER A 134 20.62 -10.23 18.33
C SER A 134 19.31 -10.33 17.54
N CYS A 135 18.16 -10.03 18.14
CA CYS A 135 16.88 -10.11 17.45
C CYS A 135 16.62 -8.84 16.62
N VAL A 136 16.15 -9.01 15.38
CA VAL A 136 15.66 -7.91 14.55
C VAL A 136 14.31 -7.44 15.11
N ASP A 137 14.10 -6.12 15.22
CA ASP A 137 12.81 -5.57 15.65
C ASP A 137 11.74 -5.86 14.59
N VAL A 138 10.76 -6.68 14.95
CA VAL A 138 9.64 -7.07 14.07
C VAL A 138 8.88 -5.84 13.57
N ARG A 139 8.78 -4.77 14.37
CA ARG A 139 8.10 -3.53 13.96
C ARG A 139 8.85 -2.80 12.86
N GLU A 140 10.17 -2.81 12.94
CA GLU A 140 11.03 -2.23 11.91
C GLU A 140 10.91 -3.02 10.61
N LEU A 141 10.82 -4.35 10.68
CA LEU A 141 10.55 -5.19 9.52
C LEU A 141 9.19 -4.90 8.89
N GLN A 142 8.13 -4.81 9.69
CA GLN A 142 6.79 -4.48 9.20
C GLN A 142 6.75 -3.10 8.53
N ARG A 143 7.50 -2.14 9.06
CA ARG A 143 7.65 -0.81 8.47
C ARG A 143 8.37 -0.86 7.11
N LEU A 144 9.50 -1.55 7.03
CA LEU A 144 10.26 -1.73 5.78
C LEU A 144 9.43 -2.47 4.71
N LEU A 145 8.65 -3.47 5.12
CA LEU A 145 7.73 -4.18 4.23
C LEU A 145 6.59 -3.28 3.74
N ALA A 146 5.99 -2.50 4.63
CA ALA A 146 4.93 -1.56 4.25
C ALA A 146 5.46 -0.50 3.26
N TRP A 147 6.67 0.01 3.45
CA TRP A 147 7.32 0.90 2.48
C TRP A 147 7.55 0.26 1.12
N LEU A 148 7.92 -1.03 1.07
CA LEU A 148 8.03 -1.78 -0.17
C LEU A 148 6.68 -1.94 -0.89
N GLN A 149 5.58 -2.00 -0.14
CA GLN A 149 4.22 -2.10 -0.68
C GLN A 149 3.70 -0.76 -1.22
N MET A 150 4.30 0.36 -0.84
CA MET A 150 3.87 1.68 -1.32
C MET A 150 4.09 1.83 -2.83
N SER A 151 3.24 2.65 -3.45
CA SER A 151 3.20 2.82 -4.90
C SER A 151 4.52 3.36 -5.49
N HIS A 152 4.73 3.11 -6.79
CA HIS A 152 6.00 3.31 -7.51
C HIS A 152 6.53 4.75 -7.54
N THR A 153 5.81 5.73 -7.01
CA THR A 153 6.24 7.13 -6.96
C THR A 153 7.37 7.38 -5.97
N HIS A 154 7.69 6.44 -5.09
CA HIS A 154 8.62 6.63 -3.98
C HIS A 154 9.88 5.76 -4.10
N LYS A 155 10.60 5.89 -5.22
CA LYS A 155 11.78 5.03 -5.50
C LYS A 155 12.85 5.10 -4.41
N GLU A 156 13.21 6.30 -3.95
CA GLU A 156 14.25 6.47 -2.92
C GLU A 156 13.87 5.78 -1.61
N ALA A 157 12.59 5.82 -1.23
CA ALA A 157 12.10 5.13 -0.05
C ALA A 157 12.03 3.62 -0.19
N LYS A 158 11.70 3.12 -1.38
CA LYS A 158 11.75 1.69 -1.66
C LYS A 158 13.19 1.17 -1.67
N ASP A 159 14.13 1.94 -2.22
CA ASP A 159 15.55 1.58 -2.23
C ASP A 159 16.10 1.49 -0.79
N LEU A 160 15.82 2.49 0.05
CA LEU A 160 16.21 2.47 1.47
C LEU A 160 15.52 1.35 2.27
N ALA A 161 14.25 1.07 1.96
CA ALA A 161 13.53 -0.05 2.56
C ALA A 161 14.17 -1.41 2.20
N LEU A 162 14.58 -1.56 0.94
CA LEU A 162 15.28 -2.74 0.45
C LEU A 162 16.63 -2.91 1.14
N ASP A 163 17.42 -1.84 1.24
CA ASP A 163 18.73 -1.89 1.90
C ASP A 163 18.59 -2.29 3.38
N GLY A 164 17.64 -1.70 4.11
CA GLY A 164 17.36 -2.06 5.50
C GLY A 164 16.86 -3.50 5.68
N LEU A 165 16.03 -3.99 4.75
CA LEU A 165 15.53 -5.37 4.78
C LEU A 165 16.66 -6.38 4.47
N LEU A 166 17.57 -6.04 3.57
CA LEU A 166 18.75 -6.84 3.26
C LEU A 166 19.72 -6.92 4.45
N GLU A 167 19.94 -5.82 5.17
CA GLU A 167 20.71 -5.84 6.43
C GLU A 167 20.04 -6.70 7.50
N ALA A 168 18.71 -6.60 7.63
CA ALA A 168 17.96 -7.42 8.58
C ALA A 168 18.03 -8.92 8.25
N LEU A 169 17.94 -9.29 6.97
CA LEU A 169 18.12 -10.67 6.49
C LEU A 169 19.50 -11.23 6.83
N GLN A 170 20.55 -10.41 6.73
CA GLN A 170 21.91 -10.81 7.10
C GLN A 170 22.05 -11.05 8.61
N LYS A 171 21.27 -10.33 9.43
CA LYS A 171 21.34 -10.40 10.89
C LYS A 171 20.51 -11.57 11.46
N ASP A 172 19.28 -11.75 10.99
CA ASP A 172 18.37 -12.79 11.48
C ASP A 172 17.36 -13.22 10.40
N GLU A 173 17.84 -14.03 9.45
CA GLU A 173 17.07 -14.61 8.34
C GLU A 173 15.74 -15.22 8.80
N LYS A 174 15.72 -15.94 9.94
CA LYS A 174 14.54 -16.66 10.41
C LYS A 174 13.43 -15.73 10.87
N SER A 175 13.79 -14.64 11.55
CA SER A 175 12.84 -13.62 11.98
C SER A 175 12.20 -12.93 10.77
N VAL A 176 13.01 -12.55 9.78
CA VAL A 176 12.50 -11.89 8.57
C VAL A 176 11.58 -12.79 7.74
N VAL A 177 11.96 -14.05 7.51
CA VAL A 177 11.12 -15.03 6.79
C VAL A 177 9.80 -15.28 7.53
N SER A 178 9.83 -15.31 8.86
CA SER A 178 8.63 -15.48 9.68
C SER A 178 7.67 -14.29 9.53
N VAL A 179 8.17 -13.05 9.51
CA VAL A 179 7.32 -11.85 9.32
C VAL A 179 6.75 -11.81 7.90
N LEU A 180 7.60 -12.05 6.88
CA LEU A 180 7.18 -12.15 5.48
C LEU A 180 6.05 -13.17 5.26
N HIS A 181 6.06 -14.28 6.00
CA HIS A 181 5.05 -15.32 5.89
C HIS A 181 3.72 -14.97 6.58
N ASN A 182 3.78 -14.25 7.70
CA ASN A 182 2.60 -13.94 8.51
C ASN A 182 1.85 -12.69 8.03
N ASP A 183 2.54 -11.76 7.36
CA ASP A 183 1.92 -10.59 6.76
C ASP A 183 1.50 -10.87 5.31
N ASP A 184 0.31 -10.40 4.90
CA ASP A 184 -0.19 -10.43 3.51
C ASP A 184 0.72 -9.57 2.59
N SER A 185 1.95 -10.05 2.35
CA SER A 185 3.09 -9.26 1.86
C SER A 185 3.57 -9.66 0.47
N ASP A 186 2.72 -10.33 -0.32
CA ASP A 186 3.01 -10.81 -1.67
C ASP A 186 3.68 -9.77 -2.58
N SER A 187 3.20 -8.52 -2.54
CA SER A 187 3.80 -7.44 -3.33
C SER A 187 5.19 -7.03 -2.83
N ALA A 188 5.44 -7.07 -1.51
CA ALA A 188 6.74 -6.77 -0.93
C ALA A 188 7.75 -7.88 -1.28
N MET A 189 7.30 -9.15 -1.24
CA MET A 189 8.09 -10.31 -1.67
C MET A 189 8.50 -10.18 -3.14
N VAL A 190 7.56 -9.86 -4.04
CA VAL A 190 7.89 -9.65 -5.46
C VAL A 190 8.91 -8.52 -5.63
N HIS A 191 8.78 -7.41 -4.90
CA HIS A 191 9.75 -6.32 -4.95
C HIS A 191 11.13 -6.73 -4.43
N LEU A 192 11.17 -7.49 -3.34
CA LEU A 192 12.39 -8.05 -2.78
C LEU A 192 13.07 -9.00 -3.77
N PHE A 193 12.33 -9.93 -4.38
CA PHE A 193 12.88 -10.87 -5.36
C PHE A 193 13.27 -10.22 -6.69
N THR A 194 12.66 -9.10 -7.06
CA THR A 194 13.02 -8.37 -8.29
C THR A 194 14.14 -7.35 -8.09
N ALA A 195 14.50 -7.03 -6.85
CA ALA A 195 15.64 -6.17 -6.55
C ALA A 195 16.95 -6.78 -7.08
N SER A 196 17.73 -5.99 -7.81
CA SER A 196 19.00 -6.42 -8.40
C SER A 196 20.19 -6.37 -7.43
N SER A 197 19.98 -5.92 -6.18
CA SER A 197 21.02 -5.62 -5.18
C SER A 197 21.23 -6.71 -4.12
N TRP A 198 20.76 -7.94 -4.35
CA TRP A 198 20.97 -9.04 -3.40
C TRP A 198 22.45 -9.29 -3.11
N PRO A 199 22.88 -9.32 -1.83
CA PRO A 199 24.30 -9.39 -1.48
C PRO A 199 24.99 -10.71 -1.87
N GLU A 200 24.25 -11.77 -2.21
CA GLU A 200 24.79 -13.03 -2.74
C GLU A 200 23.66 -13.78 -3.47
N VAL A 201 23.92 -14.39 -4.63
CA VAL A 201 22.92 -15.17 -5.39
C VAL A 201 22.37 -16.34 -4.56
N THR A 202 23.19 -16.88 -3.65
CA THR A 202 22.88 -17.99 -2.74
C THR A 202 21.86 -17.68 -1.66
N SER A 203 21.79 -16.45 -1.16
CA SER A 203 20.79 -16.08 -0.14
C SER A 203 19.40 -15.87 -0.77
N ARG A 204 19.36 -15.39 -2.01
CA ARG A 204 18.13 -15.26 -2.80
C ARG A 204 17.47 -16.61 -3.08
N GLU A 205 18.23 -17.57 -3.64
CA GLU A 205 17.69 -18.92 -3.93
C GLU A 205 17.20 -19.64 -2.67
N LYS A 206 17.80 -19.36 -1.51
CA LYS A 206 17.44 -19.98 -0.24
C LYS A 206 16.14 -19.40 0.35
N VAL A 207 15.95 -18.08 0.28
CA VAL A 207 14.68 -17.44 0.65
C VAL A 207 13.57 -17.83 -0.33
N ASP A 208 13.85 -17.84 -1.65
CA ASP A 208 12.93 -18.36 -2.67
C ASP A 208 12.54 -19.82 -2.38
N ALA A 209 13.51 -20.68 -2.06
CA ALA A 209 13.28 -22.09 -1.74
C ALA A 209 12.50 -22.30 -0.44
N ASP A 210 12.78 -21.55 0.62
CA ASP A 210 12.07 -21.67 1.89
C ASP A 210 10.63 -21.17 1.78
N VAL A 211 10.38 -20.09 1.03
CA VAL A 211 9.03 -19.59 0.72
C VAL A 211 8.27 -20.58 -0.17
N CYS A 212 8.89 -21.12 -1.22
CA CYS A 212 8.27 -22.13 -2.08
C CYS A 212 8.06 -23.48 -1.37
N ALA A 213 8.95 -23.88 -0.45
CA ALA A 213 8.83 -25.14 0.27
C ALA A 213 7.73 -25.11 1.34
N THR A 214 7.32 -23.93 1.80
CA THR A 214 6.30 -23.77 2.84
C THR A 214 4.96 -23.24 2.34
N SER A 215 4.88 -22.68 1.11
CA SER A 215 3.60 -22.46 0.44
C SER A 215 3.67 -22.77 -1.06
N TRP A 216 3.13 -23.93 -1.43
CA TRP A 216 2.34 -24.19 -2.64
C TRP A 216 1.78 -25.61 -2.52
N VAL A 217 0.67 -25.77 -1.80
CA VAL A 217 -0.27 -26.85 -2.13
C VAL A 217 -1.29 -26.23 -3.06
N PRO A 218 -1.17 -26.41 -4.39
CA PRO A 218 -2.25 -26.04 -5.28
C PRO A 218 -3.43 -26.94 -4.94
N GLN A 219 -4.46 -26.37 -4.32
CA GLN A 219 -5.72 -27.05 -4.05
C GLN A 219 -6.45 -27.20 -5.39
N TRP A 220 -6.01 -28.17 -6.19
CA TRP A 220 -6.69 -28.55 -7.42
C TRP A 220 -8.05 -29.15 -7.03
N PRO A 221 -9.16 -28.74 -7.68
CA PRO A 221 -10.45 -29.36 -7.43
C PRO A 221 -10.36 -30.85 -7.77
N THR A 222 -10.60 -31.71 -6.77
CA THR A 222 -10.68 -33.15 -6.98
C THR A 222 -11.74 -33.45 -8.05
N PRO A 223 -11.43 -34.25 -9.08
CA PRO A 223 -12.43 -34.61 -10.07
C PRO A 223 -13.56 -35.39 -9.38
N PRO A 224 -14.82 -35.18 -9.77
CA PRO A 224 -15.94 -35.89 -9.19
C PRO A 224 -15.76 -37.40 -9.43
N ALA A 225 -15.91 -38.17 -8.35
CA ALA A 225 -15.90 -39.62 -8.41
C ALA A 225 -16.94 -40.09 -9.44
N THR A 226 -16.48 -40.62 -10.56
CA THR A 226 -17.33 -41.37 -11.48
C THR A 226 -17.82 -42.60 -10.74
N GLY A 227 -19.07 -42.54 -10.28
CA GLY A 227 -19.79 -43.69 -9.77
C GLY A 227 -19.79 -44.78 -10.83
N GLY A 228 -19.33 -45.97 -10.45
CA GLY A 228 -19.46 -47.17 -11.26
C GLY A 228 -20.93 -47.51 -11.46
N CYS A 229 -21.32 -47.69 -12.72
CA CYS A 229 -22.53 -48.42 -13.05
C CYS A 229 -22.29 -49.91 -12.75
N GLY A 230 -23.02 -50.42 -11.76
CA GLY A 230 -23.46 -51.82 -11.77
C GLY A 230 -24.75 -51.95 -12.57
#